data_AF-A0A8S9H016-F1
#
_entry.id   AF-A0A8S9H016-F1
#
_cell.length_a   1.000
_cell.length_b   1.000
_cell.length_c   1.000
_cell.angle_alpha   90.00
_cell.angle_beta   90.00
_cell.angle_gamma   90.00
#
_symmetry.space_group_name_H-M   'P 1'
#
loop_
_entity.id
_entity.type
_entity.pdbx_description
1 polymer ?
#
loop_
_entity_poly.entity_id
_entity_poly.type
_entity_poly.pdbx_seq_one_letter_code
_entity_poly.pdbx_strand_id
1 'polypeptide(L)'
;MEKAVCNHGFFMMAPNVWDPKSKSLTRPLTLSNSSSVSVTISHPRTLSFLVIQVHGINNVSRVDEELILQQVGRMLRISAEDDRDVTEFQQLHEDAKKYGFGRIFRSPFLFEDMVKSILLSNITWERTLGMASSLCILQSKLADGTVSSQTNKKRKRVVKARKETSGNFPSAKEIASLDKELINEHCKLGYRANWIVKLAKMVESGKLNLEEMESRDMKAEEVSEKLKKLKGFGPFLTATVLMCIGYYHLVPSDTETLRLFREQYLKYNDIIIVLLILPLRLTHEDNDESRQPSCGTGTNGYEDDRQSM
;
A
#
# COMPACT_ATOMS: atom_id res chain seq x y z
N MET A 1 4.10 2.84 18.68
CA MET A 1 3.93 1.61 17.88
C MET A 1 2.47 1.35 17.54
N GLU A 2 1.58 1.12 18.51
CA GLU A 2 0.15 0.81 18.24
C GLU A 2 -0.51 1.72 17.20
N LYS A 3 -0.41 3.05 17.33
CA LYS A 3 -0.96 4.01 16.35
C LYS A 3 -0.40 3.87 14.93
N ALA A 4 0.84 3.40 14.80
CA ALA A 4 1.53 3.19 13.52
C ALA A 4 1.24 1.80 12.93
N VAL A 5 0.78 0.84 13.73
CA VAL A 5 0.46 -0.53 13.28
C VAL A 5 -1.05 -0.66 13.02
N CYS A 6 -1.86 -0.25 13.99
CA CYS A 6 -3.31 -0.42 14.02
C CYS A 6 -4.06 0.76 13.37
N ASN A 7 -3.62 1.19 12.18
CA ASN A 7 -4.24 2.32 11.45
C ASN A 7 -5.19 1.91 10.33
N HIS A 8 -5.02 0.72 9.73
CA HIS A 8 -5.93 0.16 8.72
C HIS A 8 -5.81 -1.37 8.68
N GLY A 9 -6.55 -2.06 7.82
CA GLY A 9 -6.70 -3.53 7.88
C GLY A 9 -5.42 -4.38 7.72
N PHE A 10 -4.31 -3.89 7.16
CA PHE A 10 -3.15 -4.75 6.83
C PHE A 10 -2.51 -5.45 8.04
N PHE A 11 -2.52 -4.85 9.22
CA PHE A 11 -1.96 -5.49 10.43
C PHE A 11 -2.75 -6.73 10.86
N MET A 12 -4.02 -6.86 10.43
CA MET A 12 -4.86 -8.02 10.72
C MET A 12 -4.67 -9.14 9.69
N MET A 13 -4.10 -8.81 8.52
CA MET A 13 -3.85 -9.80 7.46
C MET A 13 -2.61 -10.61 7.79
N ALA A 14 -2.73 -11.93 7.68
CA ALA A 14 -1.60 -12.85 7.82
C ALA A 14 -0.38 -12.39 6.99
N PRO A 15 0.84 -12.63 7.48
CA PRO A 15 1.17 -13.42 8.67
C PRO A 15 1.26 -12.57 9.96
N ASN A 16 0.71 -11.35 9.97
CA ASN A 16 0.75 -10.46 11.12
C ASN A 16 -0.16 -10.97 12.26
N VAL A 17 0.35 -10.93 13.49
CA VAL A 17 -0.39 -11.19 14.72
C VAL A 17 -0.15 -10.05 15.69
N TRP A 18 -1.17 -9.21 15.91
CA TRP A 18 -1.12 -8.14 16.90
C TRP A 18 -1.66 -8.62 18.25
N ASP A 19 -0.87 -8.48 19.32
CA ASP A 19 -1.34 -8.69 20.68
C ASP A 19 -1.69 -7.34 21.33
N PRO A 20 -2.99 -7.05 21.58
CA PRO A 20 -3.40 -5.80 22.20
C PRO A 20 -2.96 -5.66 23.67
N LYS A 21 -2.68 -6.77 24.37
CA LYS A 21 -2.24 -6.72 25.78
C LYS A 21 -0.79 -6.25 25.89
N SER A 22 0.11 -6.91 25.17
CA SER A 22 1.53 -6.53 25.15
C SER A 22 1.85 -5.39 24.19
N LYS A 23 0.90 -4.99 23.33
CA LYS A 23 1.09 -4.00 22.24
C LYS A 23 2.29 -4.36 21.35
N SER A 24 2.34 -5.64 20.97
CA SER A 24 3.42 -6.19 20.16
C SER A 24 2.88 -6.81 18.87
N LEU A 25 3.72 -6.78 17.84
CA LEU A 25 3.45 -7.40 16.55
C LEU A 25 4.36 -8.61 16.40
N THR A 26 3.77 -9.80 16.23
CA THR A 26 4.50 -11.02 15.92
C THR A 26 4.27 -11.40 14.46
N ARG A 27 5.35 -11.69 13.74
CA ARG A 27 5.30 -12.24 12.37
C ARG A 27 6.61 -12.94 12.01
N PRO A 28 6.60 -13.86 11.04
CA PRO A 28 7.81 -14.27 10.35
C PRO A 28 8.38 -13.14 9.48
N LEU A 29 9.72 -13.05 9.43
CA LEU A 29 10.51 -12.22 8.52
C LEU A 29 11.49 -13.08 7.73
N THR A 30 11.87 -12.61 6.54
CA THR A 30 12.74 -13.33 5.63
C THR A 30 14.22 -13.14 6.00
N LEU A 31 15.00 -14.21 5.96
CA LEU A 31 16.45 -14.21 6.11
C LEU A 31 17.16 -14.21 4.76
N SER A 32 18.46 -13.93 4.76
CA SER A 32 19.29 -13.85 3.55
C SER A 32 19.32 -15.13 2.72
N ASN A 33 19.13 -16.29 3.37
CA ASN A 33 19.00 -17.60 2.71
C ASN A 33 17.57 -17.94 2.24
N SER A 34 16.67 -16.95 2.21
CA SER A 34 15.23 -17.10 1.90
C SER A 34 14.41 -17.94 2.88
N SER A 35 14.99 -18.40 3.99
CA SER A 35 14.21 -18.98 5.10
C SER A 35 13.50 -17.90 5.90
N SER A 36 12.65 -18.29 6.84
CA SER A 36 11.91 -17.34 7.69
C SER A 36 12.22 -17.56 9.17
N VAL A 37 12.29 -16.46 9.91
CA VAL A 37 12.42 -16.46 11.37
C VAL A 37 11.24 -15.70 11.99
N SER A 38 10.68 -16.23 13.07
CA SER A 38 9.62 -15.53 13.80
C SER A 38 10.23 -14.41 14.63
N VAL A 39 9.65 -13.21 14.56
CA VAL A 39 10.04 -12.07 15.39
C VAL A 39 8.84 -11.50 16.13
N THR A 40 9.10 -10.95 17.31
CA THR A 40 8.15 -10.09 18.04
C THR A 40 8.74 -8.69 18.13
N ILE A 41 7.99 -7.71 17.63
CA ILE A 41 8.36 -6.29 17.61
C ILE A 41 7.52 -5.59 18.68
N SER A 42 8.16 -4.81 19.54
CA SER A 42 7.49 -4.06 20.60
C SER A 42 8.17 -2.71 20.84
N HIS A 43 7.44 -1.79 21.47
CA HIS A 43 7.99 -0.51 21.93
C HIS A 43 7.68 -0.33 23.41
N PRO A 44 8.53 -0.85 24.31
CA PRO A 44 8.37 -0.65 25.74
C PRO A 44 8.36 0.85 26.09
N ARG A 45 7.45 1.30 26.95
CA ARG A 45 7.30 2.73 27.28
C ARG A 45 8.54 3.36 27.92
N THR A 46 9.42 2.54 28.48
CA THR A 46 10.65 2.95 29.15
C THR A 46 11.82 3.13 28.20
N LEU A 47 11.69 2.73 26.94
CA LEU A 47 12.76 2.77 25.94
C LEU A 47 12.44 3.79 24.86
N SER A 48 13.47 4.42 24.33
CA SER A 48 13.39 5.32 23.17
C SER A 48 13.50 4.59 21.82
N PHE A 49 13.65 3.26 21.86
CA PHE A 49 13.89 2.42 20.69
C PHE A 49 12.99 1.19 20.70
N LEU A 50 12.76 0.64 19.51
CA LEU A 50 12.03 -0.61 19.32
C LEU A 50 12.84 -1.81 19.77
N VAL A 51 12.17 -2.79 20.36
CA VAL A 51 12.75 -4.08 20.70
C VAL A 51 12.23 -5.11 19.69
N ILE A 52 13.17 -5.76 19.00
CA ILE A 52 12.90 -6.88 18.09
C ILE A 52 13.45 -8.14 18.73
N GLN A 53 12.57 -9.03 19.16
CA GLN A 53 12.94 -10.34 19.70
C GLN A 53 12.87 -11.37 18.58
N VAL A 54 13.97 -12.06 18.32
CA VAL A 54 14.08 -13.10 17.29
C VAL A 54 13.96 -14.47 17.96
N HIS A 55 13.09 -15.33 17.43
CA HIS A 55 12.72 -16.60 18.06
C HIS A 55 13.24 -17.81 17.28
N GLY A 56 13.55 -18.89 18.00
CA GLY A 56 13.88 -20.19 17.42
C GLY A 56 15.29 -20.32 16.84
N ILE A 57 16.13 -19.29 16.97
CA ILE A 57 17.55 -19.31 16.62
C ILE A 57 18.38 -18.71 17.75
N ASN A 58 19.60 -19.23 17.95
CA ASN A 58 20.48 -18.79 19.03
C ASN A 58 21.37 -17.62 18.64
N ASN A 59 21.62 -17.43 17.35
CA ASN A 59 22.45 -16.36 16.83
C ASN A 59 21.89 -15.88 15.50
N VAL A 60 21.89 -14.56 15.31
CA VAL A 60 21.48 -13.90 14.06
C VAL A 60 22.76 -13.43 13.38
N SER A 61 22.96 -13.80 12.12
CA SER A 61 24.12 -13.28 11.39
C SER A 61 23.97 -11.77 11.19
N ARG A 62 25.08 -11.03 11.04
CA ARG A 62 25.02 -9.59 10.80
C ARG A 62 24.18 -9.23 9.55
N VAL A 63 24.29 -10.04 8.50
CA VAL A 63 23.51 -9.85 7.26
C VAL A 63 22.02 -10.04 7.53
N ASP A 64 21.65 -11.04 8.32
CA ASP A 64 20.26 -11.30 8.69
C ASP A 64 19.71 -10.23 9.64
N GLU A 65 20.53 -9.72 10.55
CA GLU A 65 20.18 -8.61 11.43
C GLU A 65 19.86 -7.34 10.62
N GLU A 66 20.75 -6.96 9.70
CA GLU A 66 20.55 -5.82 8.80
C GLU A 66 19.25 -5.99 7.97
N LEU A 67 19.01 -7.19 7.44
CA LEU A 67 17.80 -7.50 6.67
C LEU A 67 16.52 -7.48 7.52
N ILE A 68 16.57 -7.94 8.77
CA ILE A 68 15.45 -7.84 9.72
C ILE A 68 15.15 -6.38 10.02
N LEU A 69 16.17 -5.56 10.28
CA LEU A 69 16.02 -4.14 10.55
C LEU A 69 15.43 -3.40 9.35
N GLN A 70 15.87 -3.70 8.13
CA GLN A 70 15.30 -3.14 6.90
C GLN A 70 13.81 -3.46 6.75
N GLN A 71 13.43 -4.73 6.95
CA GLN A 71 12.03 -5.17 6.90
C GLN A 71 11.17 -4.46 7.94
N VAL A 72 11.63 -4.39 9.21
CA VAL A 72 10.89 -3.70 10.28
C VAL A 72 10.82 -2.20 10.05
N GLY A 73 11.91 -1.59 9.60
CA GLY A 73 11.98 -0.18 9.25
C GLY A 73 10.99 0.16 8.14
N ARG A 74 10.90 -0.67 7.09
CA ARG A 74 9.89 -0.53 6.04
C ARG A 74 8.48 -0.62 6.63
N MET A 75 8.17 -1.67 7.37
CA MET A 75 6.82 -1.91 7.92
C MET A 75 6.31 -0.77 8.78
N LEU A 76 7.19 -0.19 9.59
CA LEU A 76 6.85 0.83 10.59
C LEU A 76 7.15 2.26 10.13
N ARG A 77 7.57 2.45 8.87
CA ARG A 77 7.90 3.75 8.28
C ARG A 77 9.02 4.45 9.05
N ILE A 78 10.14 3.78 9.28
CA ILE A 78 11.26 4.31 10.06
C ILE A 78 12.39 4.67 9.09
N SER A 79 12.34 5.90 8.59
CA SER A 79 13.37 6.51 7.76
C SER A 79 13.34 8.03 7.92
N ALA A 80 14.42 8.71 7.54
CA ALA A 80 14.48 10.17 7.57
C ALA A 80 13.44 10.82 6.66
N GLU A 81 13.04 10.15 5.57
CA GLU A 81 11.99 10.64 4.68
C GLU A 81 10.60 10.48 5.30
N ASP A 82 10.30 9.31 5.87
CA ASP A 82 9.03 9.09 6.58
C ASP A 82 8.86 10.06 7.76
N ASP A 83 9.96 10.42 8.44
CA ASP A 83 9.95 11.40 9.53
C ASP A 83 9.61 12.81 9.05
N ARG A 84 10.13 13.22 7.87
CA ARG A 84 9.77 14.49 7.24
C ARG A 84 8.30 14.51 6.87
N ASP A 85 7.82 13.49 6.16
CA ASP A 85 6.44 13.39 5.69
C ASP A 85 5.44 13.50 6.86
N VAL A 86 5.69 12.77 7.96
CA VAL A 86 4.84 12.82 9.16
C VAL A 86 4.90 14.18 9.84
N THR A 87 6.09 14.79 9.92
CA THR A 87 6.26 16.10 10.55
C THR A 87 5.53 17.19 9.78
N GLU A 88 5.69 17.23 8.45
CA GLU A 88 5.01 18.19 7.57
C GLU A 88 3.49 18.02 7.67
N PHE A 89 2.99 16.79 7.61
CA PHE A 89 1.56 16.50 7.77
C PHE A 89 1.01 16.97 9.13
N GLN A 90 1.75 16.74 10.22
CA GLN A 90 1.36 17.14 11.56
C GLN A 90 1.48 18.65 11.83
N GLN A 91 2.28 19.38 11.04
CA GLN A 91 2.30 20.84 11.06
C GLN A 91 1.06 21.43 10.37
N LEU A 92 0.57 20.78 9.31
CA LEU A 92 -0.66 21.19 8.63
C LEU A 92 -1.93 20.81 9.41
N HIS A 93 -1.86 19.76 10.24
CA HIS A 93 -2.99 19.23 10.99
C HIS A 93 -2.64 19.01 12.46
N GLU A 94 -2.88 20.01 13.31
CA GLU A 94 -2.57 19.93 14.75
C GLU A 94 -3.24 18.75 15.47
N ASP A 95 -4.48 18.42 15.09
CA ASP A 95 -5.18 17.25 15.63
C ASP A 95 -4.44 15.95 15.31
N ALA A 96 -3.87 15.81 14.12
CA ALA A 96 -3.07 14.64 13.77
C ALA A 96 -1.87 14.49 14.71
N LYS A 97 -1.21 15.60 15.06
CA LYS A 97 -0.12 15.62 16.05
C LYS A 97 -0.60 15.20 17.44
N LYS A 98 -1.69 15.81 17.92
CA LYS A 98 -2.30 15.52 19.22
C LYS A 98 -2.67 14.04 19.37
N TYR A 99 -3.26 13.46 18.33
CA TYR A 99 -3.65 12.05 18.31
C TYR A 99 -2.52 11.12 17.87
N GLY A 100 -1.33 11.61 17.50
CA GLY A 100 -0.19 10.81 17.07
C GLY A 100 -0.45 10.03 15.77
N PHE A 101 -1.26 10.61 14.89
CA PHE A 101 -1.60 10.10 13.57
C PHE A 101 -0.55 10.55 12.53
N GLY A 102 -0.26 9.70 11.53
CA GLY A 102 0.64 10.07 10.43
C GLY A 102 1.39 8.90 9.81
N ARG A 103 1.87 7.94 10.60
CA ARG A 103 2.53 6.74 10.06
C ARG A 103 1.50 5.69 9.65
N ILE A 104 1.69 5.14 8.45
CA ILE A 104 0.84 4.09 7.87
C ILE A 104 1.61 2.77 7.84
N PHE A 105 1.01 1.72 8.40
CA PHE A 105 1.62 0.39 8.43
C PHE A 105 1.76 -0.17 7.01
N ARG A 106 2.79 -0.97 6.76
CA ARG A 106 2.91 -1.72 5.50
C ARG A 106 3.62 -3.04 5.73
N SER A 107 3.67 -3.89 4.71
CA SER A 107 4.36 -5.17 4.77
C SER A 107 5.90 -5.01 4.74
N PRO A 108 6.68 -6.10 4.86
CA PRO A 108 8.14 -6.05 4.71
C PRO A 108 8.62 -5.84 3.27
N PHE A 109 7.76 -6.09 2.28
CA PHE A 109 8.08 -5.97 0.85
C PHE A 109 6.88 -5.42 0.07
N LEU A 110 7.14 -4.61 -0.97
CA LEU A 110 6.07 -4.08 -1.84
C LEU A 110 5.26 -5.17 -2.52
N PHE A 111 5.89 -6.30 -2.87
CA PHE A 111 5.17 -7.43 -3.46
C PHE A 111 4.04 -7.93 -2.53
N GLU A 112 4.29 -8.02 -1.21
CA GLU A 112 3.26 -8.41 -0.24
C GLU A 112 2.15 -7.35 -0.19
N ASP A 113 2.46 -6.05 -0.17
CA ASP A 113 1.46 -4.98 -0.21
C ASP A 113 0.57 -5.06 -1.47
N MET A 114 1.18 -5.30 -2.63
CA MET A 114 0.48 -5.42 -3.91
C MET A 114 -0.44 -6.64 -3.95
N VAL A 115 0.03 -7.80 -3.47
CA VAL A 115 -0.82 -9.00 -3.39
C VAL A 115 -1.95 -8.79 -2.38
N LYS A 116 -1.67 -8.25 -1.19
CA LYS A 116 -2.71 -7.91 -0.21
C LYS A 116 -3.75 -6.95 -0.76
N SER A 117 -3.32 -5.97 -1.57
CA SER A 117 -4.22 -5.06 -2.28
C SER A 117 -5.13 -5.78 -3.28
N ILE A 118 -4.60 -6.75 -4.04
CA ILE A 118 -5.41 -7.62 -4.92
C ILE A 118 -6.47 -8.40 -4.12
N LEU A 119 -6.14 -8.84 -2.90
CA LEU A 119 -7.08 -9.59 -2.07
C LEU A 119 -8.26 -8.73 -1.60
N LEU A 120 -8.11 -7.39 -1.49
CA LEU A 120 -9.17 -6.49 -1.02
C LEU A 120 -10.33 -6.30 -2.01
N SER A 121 -10.09 -6.41 -3.32
CA SER A 121 -11.09 -6.00 -4.32
C SER A 121 -12.32 -6.94 -4.31
N ASN A 122 -13.54 -6.42 -4.33
CA ASN A 122 -14.80 -7.18 -4.55
C ASN A 122 -14.95 -8.46 -3.71
N ILE A 123 -14.71 -8.35 -2.40
CA ILE A 123 -14.82 -9.48 -1.47
C ILE A 123 -15.17 -8.95 -0.06
N THR A 124 -15.68 -9.83 0.81
CA THR A 124 -15.85 -9.49 2.23
C THR A 124 -14.51 -9.51 2.96
N TRP A 125 -14.41 -8.73 4.04
CA TRP A 125 -13.19 -8.67 4.85
C TRP A 125 -12.77 -10.05 5.40
N GLU A 126 -13.71 -10.84 5.90
CA GLU A 126 -13.45 -12.20 6.39
C GLU A 126 -12.77 -13.08 5.32
N ARG A 127 -13.27 -13.02 4.07
CA ARG A 127 -12.67 -13.77 2.96
C ARG A 127 -11.28 -13.25 2.60
N THR A 128 -11.04 -11.94 2.69
CA THR A 128 -9.70 -11.36 2.53
C THR A 128 -8.71 -11.95 3.54
N LEU A 129 -9.10 -12.00 4.82
CA LEU A 129 -8.28 -12.59 5.88
C LEU A 129 -8.00 -14.08 5.60
N GLY A 130 -9.02 -14.83 5.20
CA GLY A 130 -8.89 -16.25 4.83
C GLY A 130 -7.94 -16.49 3.65
N MET A 131 -8.02 -15.67 2.60
CA MET A 131 -7.10 -15.76 1.45
C MET A 131 -5.65 -15.46 1.84
N ALA A 132 -5.42 -14.41 2.65
CA ALA A 132 -4.08 -14.06 3.14
C ALA A 132 -3.48 -15.19 3.99
N SER A 133 -4.28 -15.77 4.91
CA SER A 133 -3.88 -16.91 5.71
C SER A 133 -3.53 -18.13 4.84
N SER A 134 -4.36 -18.42 3.84
CA SER A 134 -4.13 -19.55 2.94
C SER A 134 -2.86 -19.41 2.10
N LEU A 135 -2.47 -18.18 1.72
CA LEU A 135 -1.18 -17.93 1.07
C LEU A 135 0.00 -18.23 1.99
N CYS A 136 -0.10 -17.88 3.28
CA CYS A 136 0.95 -18.17 4.25
C CYS A 136 1.06 -19.68 4.56
N ILE A 137 -0.08 -20.39 4.58
CA ILE A 137 -0.11 -21.86 4.69
C ILE A 137 0.52 -22.50 3.44
N LEU A 138 0.22 -21.99 2.24
CA LEU A 138 0.85 -22.46 1.00
C LEU A 138 2.37 -22.26 1.06
N GLN A 139 2.85 -21.10 1.51
CA GLN A 139 4.28 -20.84 1.68
C GLN A 139 4.95 -21.86 2.61
N SER A 140 4.34 -22.18 3.74
CA SER A 140 4.87 -23.22 4.64
C SER A 140 4.98 -24.59 3.95
N LYS A 141 4.00 -24.95 3.11
CA LYS A 141 3.99 -26.21 2.35
C LYS A 141 5.02 -26.24 1.22
N LEU A 142 5.39 -25.08 0.67
CA LEU A 142 6.49 -24.97 -0.29
C LEU A 142 7.83 -25.13 0.43
N ALA A 143 7.99 -24.49 1.58
CA ALA A 143 9.23 -24.53 2.37
C ALA A 143 9.56 -25.94 2.91
N ASP A 144 8.56 -26.74 3.28
CA ASP A 144 8.76 -28.13 3.72
C ASP A 144 8.76 -29.16 2.58
N GLY A 145 8.46 -28.73 1.35
CA GLY A 145 8.42 -29.56 0.15
C GLY A 145 7.16 -30.42 -0.01
N THR A 146 6.13 -30.20 0.79
CA THR A 146 4.83 -30.88 0.66
C THR A 146 4.12 -30.51 -0.65
N VAL A 147 4.32 -29.29 -1.13
CA VAL A 147 3.83 -28.78 -2.42
C VAL A 147 5.03 -28.39 -3.30
N SER A 148 4.97 -28.69 -4.60
CA SER A 148 6.00 -28.28 -5.57
C SER A 148 5.40 -27.94 -6.93
N SER A 149 6.04 -27.02 -7.65
CA SER A 149 5.74 -26.72 -9.06
C SER A 149 6.17 -27.88 -9.96
N GLN A 150 5.27 -28.85 -10.16
CA GLN A 150 5.27 -29.94 -11.16
C GLN A 150 6.58 -30.23 -11.96
N THR A 151 7.19 -31.41 -11.73
CA THR A 151 7.60 -32.41 -12.76
C THR A 151 8.32 -33.64 -12.18
N ASN A 152 8.76 -33.64 -10.91
CA ASN A 152 9.40 -34.83 -10.34
C ASN A 152 8.49 -35.59 -9.36
N LYS A 153 7.80 -36.60 -9.88
CA LYS A 153 7.15 -37.70 -9.12
C LYS A 153 8.14 -38.55 -8.28
N LYS A 154 9.30 -38.03 -7.88
CA LYS A 154 10.33 -38.79 -7.16
C LYS A 154 10.98 -37.96 -6.05
N ARG A 155 10.34 -37.98 -4.89
CA ARG A 155 10.85 -38.51 -3.62
C ARG A 155 9.92 -38.03 -2.52
N LYS A 156 9.02 -38.93 -2.08
CA LYS A 156 8.19 -38.72 -0.89
C LYS A 156 9.13 -38.76 0.32
N ARG A 157 9.70 -37.61 0.69
CA ARG A 157 10.41 -37.47 1.96
C ARG A 157 9.38 -37.69 3.05
N VAL A 158 9.64 -38.60 3.98
CA VAL A 158 8.79 -38.81 5.15
C VAL A 158 8.94 -37.57 6.03
N VAL A 159 8.07 -36.58 5.83
CA VAL A 159 8.03 -35.37 6.65
C VAL A 159 7.21 -35.69 7.89
N LYS A 160 7.86 -35.63 9.05
CA LYS A 160 7.19 -35.75 10.36
C LYS A 160 6.19 -34.61 10.47
N ALA A 161 4.91 -34.93 10.71
CA ALA A 161 3.83 -33.95 10.85
C ALA A 161 4.24 -32.88 11.87
N ARG A 162 4.63 -31.70 11.38
CA ARG A 162 4.78 -30.50 12.21
C ARG A 162 3.38 -29.93 12.38
N LYS A 163 3.12 -29.39 13.57
CA LYS A 163 1.93 -28.55 13.84
C LYS A 163 1.83 -27.53 12.71
N GLU A 164 0.65 -27.34 12.12
CA GLU A 164 0.43 -26.33 11.07
C GLU A 164 0.85 -24.95 11.61
N THR A 165 2.10 -24.58 11.37
CA THR A 165 2.61 -23.24 11.60
C THR A 165 2.32 -22.45 10.34
N SER A 166 1.63 -21.32 10.47
CA SER A 166 1.53 -20.36 9.36
C SER A 166 2.93 -20.01 8.90
N GLY A 167 3.21 -20.20 7.62
CA GLY A 167 4.45 -19.74 7.00
C GLY A 167 4.50 -18.21 6.94
N ASN A 168 5.55 -17.70 6.30
CA ASN A 168 5.61 -16.29 5.93
C ASN A 168 4.70 -16.02 4.72
N PHE A 169 4.55 -14.75 4.34
CA PHE A 169 3.91 -14.43 3.08
C PHE A 169 4.81 -14.91 1.93
N PRO A 170 4.25 -15.56 0.89
CA PRO A 170 5.06 -16.10 -0.19
C PRO A 170 5.73 -14.99 -1.01
N SER A 171 6.99 -15.22 -1.37
CA SER A 171 7.78 -14.34 -2.24
C SER A 171 7.30 -14.37 -3.68
N ALA A 172 7.71 -13.36 -4.47
CA ALA A 172 7.46 -13.34 -5.91
C ALA A 172 8.06 -14.59 -6.59
N LYS A 173 9.27 -14.98 -6.20
CA LYS A 173 9.94 -16.19 -6.70
C LYS A 173 9.15 -17.46 -6.46
N GLU A 174 8.66 -17.66 -5.23
CA GLU A 174 7.84 -18.84 -4.88
C GLU A 174 6.57 -18.86 -5.72
N ILE A 175 5.83 -17.76 -5.81
CA ILE A 175 4.58 -17.69 -6.58
C ILE A 175 4.82 -17.81 -8.09
N ALA A 176 5.89 -17.22 -8.62
CA ALA A 176 6.22 -17.25 -10.06
C ALA A 176 6.47 -18.68 -10.57
N SER A 177 6.94 -19.57 -9.69
CA SER A 177 7.14 -20.98 -9.99
C SER A 177 5.84 -21.78 -10.12
N LEU A 178 4.71 -21.27 -9.62
CA LEU A 178 3.45 -22.02 -9.55
C LEU A 178 2.52 -21.70 -10.72
N ASP A 179 1.62 -22.65 -10.98
CA ASP A 179 0.47 -22.43 -11.84
C ASP A 179 -0.74 -21.90 -11.06
N LYS A 180 -1.60 -21.14 -11.75
CA LYS A 180 -2.77 -20.50 -11.14
C LYS A 180 -3.75 -21.53 -10.57
N GLU A 181 -3.84 -22.72 -11.18
CA GLU A 181 -4.69 -23.83 -10.74
C GLU A 181 -4.25 -24.34 -9.37
N LEU A 182 -2.95 -24.53 -9.15
CA LEU A 182 -2.38 -24.99 -7.88
C LEU A 182 -2.60 -23.97 -6.77
N ILE A 183 -2.31 -22.69 -7.05
CA ILE A 183 -2.58 -21.62 -6.07
C ILE A 183 -4.07 -21.57 -5.74
N ASN A 184 -4.94 -21.69 -6.74
CA ASN A 184 -6.38 -21.64 -6.51
C ASN A 184 -6.90 -22.88 -5.77
N GLU A 185 -6.29 -24.05 -5.98
CA GLU A 185 -6.60 -25.28 -5.23
C GLU A 185 -6.39 -25.07 -3.73
N HIS A 186 -5.25 -24.49 -3.34
CA HIS A 186 -4.86 -24.29 -1.95
C HIS A 186 -5.45 -23.03 -1.31
N CYS A 187 -5.60 -21.94 -2.07
CA CYS A 187 -5.90 -20.62 -1.52
C CYS A 187 -7.28 -20.07 -1.91
N LYS A 188 -8.00 -20.74 -2.83
CA LYS A 188 -9.36 -20.36 -3.27
C LYS A 188 -9.50 -18.89 -3.71
N LEU A 189 -8.49 -18.34 -4.39
CA LEU A 189 -8.40 -16.92 -4.77
C LEU A 189 -9.34 -16.53 -5.94
N GLY A 190 -9.89 -17.51 -6.65
CA GLY A 190 -10.69 -17.31 -7.85
C GLY A 190 -9.88 -16.65 -8.97
N TYR A 191 -10.46 -15.65 -9.64
CA TYR A 191 -9.79 -14.93 -10.73
C TYR A 191 -8.48 -14.24 -10.31
N ARG A 192 -8.32 -13.92 -9.01
CA ARG A 192 -7.14 -13.24 -8.46
C ARG A 192 -5.87 -14.10 -8.58
N ALA A 193 -6.00 -15.43 -8.55
CA ALA A 193 -4.86 -16.34 -8.71
C ALA A 193 -4.07 -16.03 -9.99
N ASN A 194 -4.77 -15.80 -11.10
CA ASN A 194 -4.15 -15.45 -12.38
C ASN A 194 -3.44 -14.09 -12.34
N TRP A 195 -4.00 -13.10 -11.62
CA TRP A 195 -3.37 -11.78 -11.49
C TRP A 195 -2.10 -11.85 -10.64
N ILE A 196 -2.16 -12.58 -9.53
CA ILE A 196 -1.04 -12.77 -8.60
C ILE A 196 0.11 -13.53 -9.26
N VAL A 197 -0.17 -14.62 -10.00
CA VAL A 197 0.87 -15.34 -10.77
C VAL A 197 1.52 -14.46 -11.82
N LYS A 198 0.73 -13.69 -12.58
CA LYS A 198 1.27 -12.78 -13.60
C LYS A 198 2.13 -11.69 -12.98
N LEU A 199 1.69 -11.11 -11.87
CA LEU A 199 2.47 -10.12 -11.12
C LEU A 199 3.80 -10.73 -10.66
N ALA A 200 3.76 -11.89 -10.02
CA ALA A 200 4.95 -12.59 -9.54
C ALA A 200 5.95 -12.88 -10.66
N LYS A 201 5.49 -13.37 -11.82
CA LYS A 201 6.34 -13.62 -13.00
C LYS A 201 6.96 -12.34 -13.56
N MET A 202 6.23 -11.22 -13.56
CA MET A 202 6.77 -9.92 -14.00
C MET A 202 7.85 -9.39 -13.05
N VAL A 203 7.68 -9.59 -11.73
CA VAL A 203 8.67 -9.21 -10.73
C VAL A 203 9.91 -10.11 -10.82
N GLU A 204 9.73 -11.43 -10.85
CA GLU A 204 10.84 -12.40 -10.91
C GLU A 204 11.67 -12.28 -12.19
N SER A 205 11.04 -11.94 -13.32
CA SER A 205 11.76 -11.70 -14.59
C SER A 205 12.42 -10.32 -14.69
N GLY A 206 12.24 -9.45 -13.69
CA GLY A 206 12.74 -8.07 -13.72
C GLY A 206 11.94 -7.12 -14.63
N LYS A 207 10.88 -7.59 -15.30
CA LYS A 207 9.99 -6.75 -16.13
C LYS A 207 9.27 -5.67 -15.31
N LEU A 208 9.04 -5.93 -14.02
CA LEU A 208 8.54 -4.97 -13.05
C LEU A 208 9.52 -4.87 -11.89
N ASN A 209 10.31 -3.81 -11.85
CA ASN A 209 11.25 -3.55 -10.77
C ASN A 209 10.54 -2.84 -9.60
N LEU A 210 10.31 -3.57 -8.51
CA LEU A 210 9.64 -3.02 -7.33
C LEU A 210 10.57 -2.13 -6.49
N GLU A 211 11.87 -2.40 -6.46
CA GLU A 211 12.84 -1.58 -5.72
C GLU A 211 12.95 -0.18 -6.33
N GLU A 212 12.98 -0.10 -7.66
CA GLU A 212 12.92 1.18 -8.39
C GLU A 212 11.63 1.95 -8.06
N MET A 213 10.49 1.26 -7.95
CA MET A 213 9.23 1.89 -7.56
C MET A 213 9.21 2.39 -6.11
N GLU A 214 9.98 1.76 -5.22
CA GLU A 214 10.06 2.13 -3.81
C GLU A 214 11.11 3.20 -3.50
N SER A 215 12.11 3.40 -4.36
CA SER A 215 13.18 4.37 -4.11
C SER A 215 12.70 5.83 -4.06
N ARG A 216 11.46 6.09 -4.51
CA ARG A 216 10.84 7.43 -4.65
C ARG A 216 11.61 8.38 -5.57
N ASP A 217 12.53 7.86 -6.38
CA ASP A 217 13.16 8.62 -7.47
C ASP A 217 12.17 8.88 -8.63
N MET A 218 11.22 7.96 -8.83
CA MET A 218 10.13 8.11 -9.80
C MET A 218 8.95 8.86 -9.21
N LYS A 219 8.36 9.78 -9.97
CA LYS A 219 7.15 10.50 -9.56
C LYS A 219 5.96 9.56 -9.36
N ALA A 220 5.03 9.96 -8.51
CA ALA A 220 3.86 9.16 -8.18
C ALA A 220 2.99 8.82 -9.41
N GLU A 221 2.91 9.72 -10.38
CA GLU A 221 2.19 9.54 -11.64
C GLU A 221 2.84 8.43 -12.49
N GLU A 222 4.16 8.37 -12.54
CA GLU A 222 4.90 7.34 -13.29
C GLU A 222 4.66 5.95 -12.68
N VAL A 223 4.73 5.87 -11.35
CA VAL A 223 4.38 4.65 -10.61
C VAL A 223 2.91 4.27 -10.87
N SER A 224 2.00 5.25 -10.85
CA SER A 224 0.59 5.02 -11.15
C SER A 224 0.36 4.48 -12.57
N GLU A 225 1.06 4.99 -13.58
CA GLU A 225 0.94 4.51 -14.96
C GLU A 225 1.53 3.12 -15.15
N LYS A 226 2.60 2.76 -14.40
CA LYS A 226 3.09 1.38 -14.34
C LYS A 226 2.04 0.46 -13.71
N LEU A 227 1.42 0.86 -12.59
CA LEU A 227 0.41 0.07 -11.87
C LEU A 227 -0.86 -0.16 -12.70
N LYS A 228 -1.42 0.87 -13.34
CA LYS A 228 -2.66 0.77 -14.15
C LYS A 228 -2.56 -0.21 -15.32
N LYS A 229 -1.34 -0.49 -15.82
CA LYS A 229 -1.09 -1.50 -16.86
C LYS A 229 -1.24 -2.94 -16.34
N LEU A 230 -1.21 -3.13 -15.02
CA LEU A 230 -1.34 -4.43 -14.38
C LEU A 230 -2.82 -4.81 -14.21
N LYS A 231 -3.14 -6.07 -14.49
CA LYS A 231 -4.51 -6.57 -14.27
C LYS A 231 -4.83 -6.60 -12.79
N GLY A 232 -6.00 -6.05 -12.44
CA GLY A 232 -6.47 -5.92 -11.06
C GLY A 232 -6.23 -4.53 -10.48
N PHE A 233 -5.30 -3.73 -11.01
CA PHE A 233 -4.94 -2.43 -10.43
C PHE A 233 -5.82 -1.29 -10.97
N GLY A 234 -7.07 -1.25 -10.50
CA GLY A 234 -7.96 -0.10 -10.69
C GLY A 234 -7.58 1.09 -9.79
N PRO A 235 -8.40 2.17 -9.77
CA PRO A 235 -8.12 3.37 -8.97
C PRO A 235 -7.88 3.09 -7.49
N PHE A 236 -8.73 2.28 -6.85
CA PHE A 236 -8.60 1.92 -5.43
C PHE A 236 -7.29 1.19 -5.13
N LEU A 237 -6.98 0.12 -5.85
CA LEU A 237 -5.76 -0.67 -5.65
C LEU A 237 -4.50 0.14 -5.96
N THR A 238 -4.54 1.00 -6.98
CA THR A 238 -3.44 1.90 -7.33
C THR A 238 -3.15 2.87 -6.19
N ALA A 239 -4.20 3.52 -5.65
CA ALA A 239 -4.05 4.40 -4.50
C ALA A 239 -3.51 3.66 -3.27
N THR A 240 -3.99 2.43 -2.99
CA THR A 240 -3.50 1.61 -1.86
C THR A 240 -2.00 1.35 -1.98
N VAL A 241 -1.53 0.96 -3.17
CA VAL A 241 -0.10 0.70 -3.40
C VAL A 241 0.74 1.98 -3.33
N LEU A 242 0.26 3.09 -3.89
CA LEU A 242 0.93 4.40 -3.78
C LEU A 242 1.09 4.82 -2.31
N MET A 243 0.04 4.65 -1.51
CA MET A 243 0.09 4.87 -0.07
C MET A 243 1.10 3.95 0.63
N CYS A 244 1.21 2.68 0.23
CA CYS A 244 2.23 1.74 0.72
C CYS A 244 3.66 2.10 0.29
N ILE A 245 3.85 2.84 -0.80
CA ILE A 245 5.17 3.35 -1.23
C ILE A 245 5.54 4.60 -0.43
N GLY A 246 4.60 5.51 -0.22
CA GLY A 246 4.82 6.80 0.45
C GLY A 246 4.18 7.98 -0.27
N TYR A 247 3.35 7.71 -1.27
CA TYR A 247 2.62 8.73 -2.02
C TYR A 247 1.21 8.88 -1.47
N TYR A 248 0.98 9.96 -0.73
CA TYR A 248 -0.26 10.18 0.02
C TYR A 248 -1.31 11.07 -0.68
N HIS A 249 -0.97 11.63 -1.84
CA HIS A 249 -1.85 12.49 -2.65
C HIS A 249 -3.14 11.80 -3.14
N LEU A 250 -3.16 10.45 -3.22
CA LEU A 250 -4.36 9.68 -3.56
C LEU A 250 -4.81 8.83 -2.38
N VAL A 251 -6.03 9.09 -1.91
CA VAL A 251 -6.63 8.35 -0.80
C VAL A 251 -7.37 7.11 -1.32
N PRO A 252 -7.01 5.90 -0.87
CA PRO A 252 -7.75 4.70 -1.24
C PRO A 252 -9.17 4.78 -0.68
N SER A 253 -10.15 4.90 -1.58
CA SER A 253 -11.56 5.03 -1.22
C SER A 253 -12.36 3.88 -1.83
N ASP A 254 -12.95 3.05 -0.98
CA ASP A 254 -13.90 2.01 -1.37
C ASP A 254 -15.35 2.42 -1.05
N THR A 255 -16.29 1.53 -1.35
CA THR A 255 -17.71 1.80 -1.09
C THR A 255 -18.00 2.07 0.38
N GLU A 256 -17.25 1.46 1.29
CA GLU A 256 -17.46 1.61 2.73
C GLU A 256 -16.86 2.91 3.27
N THR A 257 -15.69 3.29 2.77
CA THR A 257 -15.07 4.60 3.00
C THR A 257 -16.03 5.71 2.58
N LEU A 258 -16.62 5.58 1.38
CA LEU A 258 -17.61 6.54 0.89
C LEU A 258 -18.89 6.52 1.75
N ARG A 259 -19.38 5.35 2.19
CA ARG A 259 -20.56 5.26 3.07
C ARG A 259 -20.32 5.98 4.40
N LEU A 260 -19.21 5.68 5.07
CA LEU A 260 -18.83 6.31 6.35
C LEU A 260 -18.65 7.82 6.20
N PHE A 261 -17.99 8.25 5.11
CA PHE A 261 -17.82 9.66 4.83
C PHE A 261 -19.17 10.38 4.68
N ARG A 262 -20.11 9.77 3.93
CA ARG A 262 -21.48 10.32 3.79
C ARG A 262 -22.21 10.37 5.14
N GLU A 263 -22.10 9.34 5.97
CA GLU A 263 -22.78 9.30 7.27
C GLU A 263 -22.24 10.29 8.28
N GLN A 264 -20.93 10.52 8.28
CA GLN A 264 -20.27 11.40 9.24
C GLN A 264 -20.27 12.87 8.79
N TYR A 265 -20.14 13.13 7.49
CA TYR A 265 -19.89 14.48 6.98
C TYR A 265 -21.03 15.04 6.11
N LEU A 266 -21.87 14.20 5.48
CA LEU A 266 -23.02 14.70 4.69
C LEU A 266 -24.33 14.78 5.50
N LYS A 267 -24.33 14.39 6.78
CA LYS A 267 -25.45 14.71 7.69
C LYS A 267 -25.45 16.17 8.15
N TYR A 268 -24.37 16.90 7.92
CA TYR A 268 -24.24 18.32 8.21
C TYR A 268 -23.93 19.08 6.89
N ASN A 269 -24.98 19.64 6.29
CA ASN A 269 -24.99 20.59 5.16
C ASN A 269 -25.01 20.04 3.72
N ASP A 270 -26.11 20.35 3.03
CA ASP A 270 -26.33 20.39 1.58
C ASP A 270 -25.41 21.37 0.81
N ILE A 271 -24.26 21.77 1.36
CA ILE A 271 -23.34 22.74 0.75
C ILE A 271 -21.92 22.29 1.05
N ILE A 272 -21.34 21.47 0.16
CA ILE A 272 -19.91 21.33 -0.22
C ILE A 272 -19.84 20.06 -1.10
N ILE A 273 -20.46 20.11 -2.28
CA ILE A 273 -20.25 19.09 -3.33
C ILE A 273 -19.23 19.58 -4.37
N VAL A 274 -18.73 20.82 -4.28
CA VAL A 274 -17.90 21.40 -5.36
C VAL A 274 -16.38 21.29 -5.14
N LEU A 275 -15.88 20.98 -3.95
CA LEU A 275 -14.43 21.17 -3.65
C LEU A 275 -13.53 19.93 -3.72
N LEU A 276 -14.03 18.70 -3.91
CA LEU A 276 -13.16 17.51 -3.90
C LEU A 276 -13.30 16.57 -5.13
N ILE A 277 -14.06 16.95 -6.16
CA ILE A 277 -14.16 16.15 -7.38
C ILE A 277 -14.06 17.05 -8.63
N LEU A 278 -12.91 17.70 -8.84
CA LEU A 278 -12.42 18.13 -10.17
C LEU A 278 -10.99 18.68 -10.03
N PRO A 279 -10.04 18.30 -10.92
CA PRO A 279 -8.74 18.96 -10.97
C PRO A 279 -8.92 20.26 -11.77
N LEU A 280 -9.06 21.40 -11.08
CA LEU A 280 -8.98 22.70 -11.75
C LEU A 280 -7.56 23.26 -11.61
N ARG A 281 -6.86 23.20 -12.75
CA ARG A 281 -5.71 24.05 -13.09
C ARG A 281 -6.06 25.50 -12.76
N LEU A 282 -5.20 26.15 -11.99
CA LEU A 282 -5.10 27.60 -12.01
C LEU A 282 -4.34 27.99 -13.29
N THR A 283 -5.06 28.52 -14.28
CA THR A 283 -4.43 29.36 -15.31
C THR A 283 -4.53 30.81 -14.82
N HIS A 284 -3.38 31.42 -14.55
CA HIS A 284 -3.26 32.86 -14.50
C HIS A 284 -3.58 33.40 -15.90
N GLU A 285 -4.62 34.23 -16.02
CA GLU A 285 -4.70 35.20 -17.10
C GLU A 285 -4.30 36.54 -16.52
N ASP A 286 -3.08 36.96 -16.90
CA ASP A 286 -2.66 38.35 -16.89
C ASP A 286 -3.61 39.15 -17.79
N ASN A 287 -4.33 40.11 -17.22
CA ASN A 287 -4.97 41.17 -17.98
C ASN A 287 -4.14 42.44 -17.81
N ASP A 288 -3.04 42.48 -18.55
CA ASP A 288 -2.43 43.73 -19.00
C ASP A 288 -2.49 43.71 -20.53
N GLU A 289 -3.40 44.48 -21.12
CA GLU A 289 -3.12 45.14 -22.40
C GLU A 289 -4.18 46.20 -22.72
N SER A 290 -3.80 47.44 -22.42
CA SER A 290 -4.12 48.58 -23.26
C SER A 290 -3.71 48.31 -24.71
N ARG A 291 -4.65 48.32 -25.66
CA ARG A 291 -4.48 48.84 -27.03
C ARG A 291 -5.77 48.74 -27.87
N GLN A 292 -6.29 49.91 -28.24
CA GLN A 292 -7.11 50.14 -29.45
C GLN A 292 -6.34 49.71 -30.73
N PRO A 293 -6.97 49.46 -31.92
CA PRO A 293 -7.92 50.39 -32.56
C PRO A 293 -9.03 49.86 -33.53
N SER A 294 -9.93 50.81 -33.84
CA SER A 294 -10.61 51.11 -35.12
C SER A 294 -11.48 50.08 -35.86
N CYS A 295 -12.79 50.37 -35.93
CA CYS A 295 -13.64 50.47 -37.14
C CYS A 295 -15.05 50.88 -36.63
N GLY A 296 -15.83 51.84 -37.15
CA GLY A 296 -15.90 52.39 -38.49
C GLY A 296 -17.27 52.11 -39.11
N THR A 297 -18.36 52.63 -38.54
CA THR A 297 -19.70 52.89 -39.15
C THR A 297 -20.45 53.80 -38.15
N GLY A 298 -21.20 54.84 -38.47
CA GLY A 298 -21.90 55.21 -39.68
C GLY A 298 -23.32 55.63 -39.27
N THR A 299 -23.57 56.95 -39.32
CA THR A 299 -24.87 57.65 -39.49
C THR A 299 -25.97 57.58 -38.42
N ASN A 300 -26.26 58.76 -37.85
CA ASN A 300 -27.56 59.48 -37.74
C ASN A 300 -27.37 60.54 -36.63
N GLY A 301 -27.57 61.86 -36.78
CA GLY A 301 -28.59 62.60 -37.54
C GLY A 301 -29.50 63.31 -36.51
N TYR A 302 -29.71 64.63 -36.66
CA TYR A 302 -30.44 65.62 -35.82
C TYR A 302 -29.58 66.39 -34.79
N GLU A 303 -29.25 67.68 -35.05
CA GLU A 303 -30.02 68.92 -34.71
C GLU A 303 -30.09 69.12 -33.18
N ASP A 304 -29.73 70.24 -32.54
CA ASP A 304 -29.93 71.63 -32.91
C ASP A 304 -29.13 72.59 -31.98
N ASP A 305 -28.87 73.79 -32.51
CA ASP A 305 -28.68 75.12 -31.92
C ASP A 305 -27.66 75.48 -30.80
N ARG A 306 -26.74 76.38 -31.21
CA ARG A 306 -26.34 77.71 -30.64
C ARG A 306 -26.71 77.95 -29.16
N GLN A 307 -25.86 78.52 -28.29
CA GLN A 307 -25.38 79.91 -28.33
C GLN A 307 -24.63 80.24 -27.01
N SER A 308 -23.55 81.03 -27.12
CA SER A 308 -23.15 82.13 -26.22
C SER A 308 -22.74 81.90 -24.75
N MET A 309 -21.52 82.41 -24.46
CA MET A 309 -20.86 82.79 -23.19
C MET A 309 -20.22 81.69 -22.34
#